data_AF-A0A838VR41-F1
#
_entry.id   AF-A0A838VR41-F1
#
_cell.length_a   1.000
_cell.length_b   1.000
_cell.length_c   1.000
_cell.angle_alpha   90.00
_cell.angle_beta   90.00
_cell.angle_gamma   90.00
#
_symmetry.space_group_name_H-M   'P 1'
#
loop_
_entity.id
_entity.type
_entity.pdbx_description
1 polymer ?
#
loop_
_entity_poly.entity_id
_entity_poly.type
_entity_poly.pdbx_seq_one_letter_code
_entity_poly.pdbx_strand_id
1 'polypeptide(L)'
;MQRYIKLLGLFWSAALAAELEYRVNFLLATLSSLGNLAGSLFGLSLFYRHGYTFAGWSWEAATVVLGIFTILQGFSATFLAPNLNRIVRQVQEGTLDFVLLKPIRSQFWLSTNTLSPWGMPDLVFGCVLIGYAGSRL
;
A
#
# COMPACT_ATOMS: atom_id res chain seq x y z
N MET A 1 1.91 -28.26 -0.72
CA MET A 1 1.74 -26.91 -0.13
C MET A 1 3.05 -26.26 0.32
N GLN A 2 3.94 -26.94 1.07
CA GLN A 2 5.22 -26.35 1.53
C GLN A 2 6.14 -25.81 0.41
N ARG A 3 6.12 -26.40 -0.79
CA ARG A 3 6.87 -25.88 -1.95
C ARG A 3 6.41 -24.49 -2.42
N TYR A 4 5.11 -24.19 -2.37
CA TYR A 4 4.57 -22.89 -2.78
C TYR A 4 4.94 -21.78 -1.79
N ILE A 5 4.95 -22.08 -0.50
CA ILE A 5 5.34 -21.14 0.55
C ILE A 5 6.85 -20.84 0.49
N LYS A 6 7.69 -21.84 0.21
CA LYS A 6 9.14 -21.62 -0.01
C LYS A 6 9.42 -20.77 -1.25
N LEU A 7 8.66 -20.99 -2.33
CA LEU A 7 8.74 -20.18 -3.55
C LEU A 7 8.29 -18.73 -3.30
N LEU A 8 7.21 -18.52 -2.53
CA LEU A 8 6.79 -17.19 -2.11
C LEU A 8 7.88 -16.47 -1.33
N GLY A 9 8.46 -17.15 -0.33
CA GLY A 9 9.55 -16.58 0.45
C GLY A 9 10.73 -16.14 -0.43
N LEU A 10 11.09 -16.94 -1.44
CA LEU A 10 12.18 -16.62 -2.36
C LEU A 10 11.84 -15.43 -3.28
N PHE A 11 10.61 -15.38 -3.81
CA PHE A 11 10.14 -14.25 -4.63
C PHE A 11 10.09 -12.96 -3.82
N TRP A 12 9.60 -13.04 -2.59
CA TRP A 12 9.49 -11.88 -1.71
C TRP A 12 10.86 -11.41 -1.26
N SER A 13 11.79 -12.31 -0.94
CA SER A 13 13.17 -11.93 -0.61
C SER A 13 13.90 -11.31 -1.79
N ALA A 14 13.67 -11.81 -3.02
CA ALA A 14 14.29 -11.26 -4.22
C ALA A 14 13.69 -9.89 -4.60
N ALA A 15 12.37 -9.73 -4.48
CA ALA A 15 11.69 -8.45 -4.69
C ALA A 15 12.15 -7.40 -3.66
N LEU A 16 12.16 -7.77 -2.38
CA LEU A 16 12.67 -6.91 -1.31
C LEU A 16 14.15 -6.56 -1.50
N ALA A 17 14.99 -7.51 -1.92
CA ALA A 17 16.40 -7.24 -2.19
C ALA A 17 16.60 -6.26 -3.36
N ALA A 18 15.85 -6.42 -4.44
CA ALA A 18 15.88 -5.52 -5.60
C ALA A 18 15.35 -4.11 -5.24
N GLU A 19 14.40 -4.00 -4.33
CA GLU A 19 13.86 -2.70 -3.94
C GLU A 19 14.67 -2.00 -2.85
N LEU A 20 15.34 -2.77 -1.97
CA LEU A 20 16.34 -2.24 -1.05
C LEU A 20 17.57 -1.67 -1.76
N GLU A 21 17.76 -1.98 -3.04
CA GLU A 21 18.73 -1.30 -3.90
C GLU A 21 18.32 0.15 -4.17
N TYR A 22 17.02 0.42 -4.28
CA TYR A 22 16.44 1.75 -4.53
C TYR A 22 16.01 2.46 -3.24
N ARG A 23 16.92 2.54 -2.25
CA ARG A 23 16.68 3.20 -0.94
C ARG A 23 16.17 4.63 -1.04
N VAL A 24 16.62 5.37 -2.07
CA VAL A 24 16.17 6.75 -2.34
C VAL A 24 14.68 6.77 -2.63
N ASN A 25 14.21 5.82 -3.40
CA ASN A 25 12.82 5.77 -3.78
C ASN A 25 12.02 5.43 -2.47
N PHE A 26 12.48 4.54 -1.57
CA PHE A 26 11.82 4.33 -0.26
C PHE A 26 11.72 5.63 0.57
N LEU A 27 12.78 6.46 0.55
CA LEU A 27 12.77 7.78 1.19
C LEU A 27 11.73 8.72 0.55
N LEU A 28 11.66 8.76 -0.78
CA LEU A 28 10.67 9.55 -1.52
C LEU A 28 9.24 9.07 -1.26
N ALA A 29 9.02 7.77 -1.19
CA ALA A 29 7.73 7.18 -0.83
C ALA A 29 7.32 7.62 0.57
N THR A 30 8.23 7.48 1.55
CA THR A 30 8.00 7.91 2.93
C THR A 30 7.68 9.40 3.02
N LEU A 31 8.43 10.25 2.31
CA LEU A 31 8.20 11.70 2.27
C LEU A 31 6.84 12.05 1.63
N SER A 32 6.49 11.34 0.56
CA SER A 32 5.22 11.51 -0.15
C SER A 32 4.03 11.08 0.72
N SER A 33 4.13 9.94 1.39
CA SER A 33 3.16 9.45 2.38
C SER A 33 2.99 10.45 3.52
N LEU A 34 4.10 10.98 4.06
CA LEU A 34 4.06 11.99 5.12
C LEU A 34 3.36 13.27 4.65
N GLY A 35 3.68 13.75 3.44
CA GLY A 35 3.03 14.90 2.83
C GLY A 35 1.54 14.69 2.56
N ASN A 36 1.16 13.49 2.11
CA ASN A 36 -0.23 13.13 1.85
C ASN A 36 -1.03 13.07 3.15
N LEU A 37 -0.47 12.47 4.20
CA LEU A 37 -1.09 12.42 5.52
C LEU A 37 -1.22 13.82 6.12
N ALA A 38 -0.15 14.63 6.09
CA ALA A 38 -0.18 16.00 6.57
C ALA A 38 -1.21 16.83 5.80
N GLY A 39 -1.27 16.70 4.47
CA GLY A 39 -2.27 17.36 3.63
C GLY A 39 -3.69 16.91 3.93
N SER A 40 -3.91 15.61 4.14
CA SER A 40 -5.22 15.06 4.47
C SER A 40 -5.69 15.50 5.86
N LEU A 41 -4.82 15.46 6.88
CA LEU A 41 -5.11 15.99 8.22
C LEU A 41 -5.36 17.50 8.19
N PHE A 42 -4.57 18.25 7.41
CA PHE A 42 -4.77 19.69 7.24
C PHE A 42 -6.12 19.98 6.59
N GLY A 43 -6.48 19.24 5.54
CA GLY A 43 -7.79 19.32 4.90
C GLY A 43 -8.92 19.06 5.90
N LEU A 44 -8.83 17.97 6.67
CA LEU A 44 -9.79 17.65 7.73
C LEU A 44 -9.89 18.80 8.75
N SER A 45 -8.74 19.38 9.15
CA SER A 45 -8.67 20.49 10.12
C SER A 45 -9.37 21.76 9.65
N LEU A 46 -9.34 22.02 8.34
CA LEU A 46 -9.99 23.19 7.74
C LEU A 46 -11.51 23.13 7.92
N PHE A 47 -12.10 21.93 7.75
CA PHE A 47 -13.54 21.71 7.89
C PHE A 47 -14.03 21.87 9.33
N TYR A 48 -13.32 21.28 10.31
CA TYR A 48 -13.76 21.36 11.71
C TYR A 48 -13.37 22.66 12.43
N ARG A 49 -12.42 23.46 11.90
CA ARG A 49 -12.06 24.77 12.50
C ARG A 49 -13.16 25.83 12.40
N HIS A 50 -14.01 25.76 11.38
CA HIS A 50 -15.04 26.78 11.12
C HIS A 50 -16.37 26.51 11.85
N GLY A 51 -16.38 25.62 12.85
CA GLY A 51 -17.59 25.27 13.61
C GLY A 51 -18.60 24.40 12.84
N TYR A 52 -18.22 23.93 11.64
CA TYR A 52 -19.02 22.99 10.86
C TYR A 52 -18.66 21.57 11.29
N THR A 53 -19.33 21.07 12.32
CA THR A 53 -19.33 19.64 12.63
C THR A 53 -20.38 18.97 11.77
N PHE A 54 -19.99 17.96 10.99
CA PHE A 54 -20.95 17.10 10.30
C PHE A 54 -21.87 16.47 11.36
N ALA A 55 -23.19 16.55 11.16
CA ALA A 55 -24.16 16.04 12.13
C ALA A 55 -23.91 14.53 12.38
N GLY A 56 -23.52 14.19 13.62
CA GLY A 56 -23.20 12.81 14.03
C GLY A 56 -21.76 12.36 13.81
N TRP A 57 -20.87 13.22 13.30
CA TRP A 57 -19.45 12.91 13.12
C TRP A 57 -18.57 13.76 14.01
N SER A 58 -17.80 13.09 14.86
CA SER A 58 -16.75 13.73 15.65
C SER A 58 -15.45 13.82 14.85
N TRP A 59 -14.57 14.71 15.30
CA TRP A 59 -13.22 14.86 14.75
C TRP A 59 -12.47 13.52 14.75
N GLU A 60 -12.62 12.76 15.84
CA GLU A 60 -12.01 11.46 16.05
C GLU A 60 -12.54 10.43 15.04
N ALA A 61 -13.86 10.37 14.82
CA ALA A 61 -14.47 9.46 13.84
C ALA A 61 -13.97 9.72 12.41
N ALA A 62 -13.86 10.98 12.00
CA ALA A 62 -13.33 11.35 10.69
C ALA A 62 -11.84 11.01 10.56
N THR A 63 -11.07 11.19 11.63
CA THR A 63 -9.65 10.83 11.70
C THR A 63 -9.44 9.32 11.60
N VAL A 64 -10.30 8.49 12.21
CA VAL A 64 -10.27 7.03 12.06
C VAL A 64 -10.51 6.61 10.61
N VAL A 65 -11.51 7.19 9.94
CA VAL A 65 -11.76 6.89 8.51
C VAL A 65 -10.58 7.27 7.64
N LEU A 66 -9.96 8.42 7.89
CA LEU A 66 -8.74 8.83 7.21
C LEU A 66 -7.62 7.81 7.42
N GLY A 67 -7.43 7.33 8.66
CA GLY A 67 -6.45 6.28 8.96
C GLY A 67 -6.73 4.97 8.22
N ILE A 68 -8.00 4.53 8.14
CA ILE A 68 -8.40 3.35 7.36
C ILE A 68 -8.10 3.55 5.87
N PHE A 69 -8.41 4.72 5.34
CA PHE A 69 -8.10 5.07 3.95
C PHE A 69 -6.58 5.01 3.69
N THR A 70 -5.75 5.55 4.59
CA THR A 70 -4.29 5.49 4.47
C THR A 70 -3.78 4.04 4.51
N ILE A 71 -4.33 3.18 5.37
CA ILE A 71 -3.98 1.74 5.39
C ILE A 71 -4.33 1.08 4.05
N LEU A 72 -5.54 1.31 3.54
CA LEU A 72 -5.98 0.74 2.26
C LEU A 72 -5.10 1.23 1.10
N GLN A 73 -4.71 2.50 1.12
CA GLN A 73 -3.79 3.08 0.14
C GLN A 73 -2.41 2.42 0.22
N GLY A 74 -1.85 2.26 1.42
CA GLY A 74 -0.59 1.56 1.64
C GLY A 74 -0.64 0.09 1.21
N PHE A 75 -1.73 -0.61 1.51
CA PHE A 75 -1.96 -1.98 1.04
C PHE A 75 -2.03 -2.06 -0.49
N SER A 76 -2.78 -1.15 -1.11
CA SER A 76 -2.90 -1.07 -2.57
C SER A 76 -1.55 -0.78 -3.23
N ALA A 77 -0.77 0.17 -2.71
CA ALA A 77 0.56 0.49 -3.21
C ALA A 77 1.57 -0.66 -3.02
N THR A 78 1.43 -1.43 -1.94
CA THR A 78 2.35 -2.53 -1.59
C THR A 78 2.08 -3.81 -2.38
N PHE A 79 0.80 -4.14 -2.58
CA PHE A 79 0.36 -5.40 -3.18
C PHE A 79 -0.32 -5.23 -4.54
N LEU A 80 -1.23 -4.27 -4.72
CA LEU A 80 -2.04 -4.22 -5.94
C LEU A 80 -1.29 -3.51 -7.09
N ALA A 81 -0.82 -2.29 -6.87
CA ALA A 81 -0.15 -1.47 -7.87
C ALA A 81 1.02 -2.17 -8.59
N PRO A 82 2.00 -2.79 -7.89
CA PRO A 82 3.13 -3.45 -8.54
C PRO A 82 2.70 -4.68 -9.34
N ASN A 83 1.77 -5.49 -8.80
CA ASN A 83 1.30 -6.69 -9.50
C ASN A 83 0.46 -6.31 -10.72
N LEU A 84 -0.45 -5.33 -10.61
CA LEU A 84 -1.27 -4.83 -11.72
C LEU A 84 -0.42 -4.22 -12.84
N ASN A 85 0.53 -3.34 -12.53
CA ASN A 85 1.43 -2.76 -13.53
C ASN A 85 2.21 -3.84 -14.30
N ARG A 86 2.61 -4.91 -13.61
CA ARG A 86 3.33 -6.02 -14.24
C ARG A 86 2.43 -6.84 -15.16
N ILE A 87 1.16 -7.06 -14.80
CA ILE A 87 0.19 -7.70 -15.72
C ILE A 87 0.06 -6.86 -16.98
N VAL A 88 -0.19 -5.56 -16.83
CA VAL A 88 -0.36 -4.64 -17.95
C VAL A 88 0.87 -4.64 -18.85
N ARG A 89 2.07 -4.62 -18.25
CA ARG A 89 3.33 -4.65 -18.99
C ARG A 89 3.53 -5.99 -19.73
N GLN A 90 3.19 -7.12 -19.13
CA GLN A 90 3.25 -8.44 -19.81
C GLN A 90 2.24 -8.55 -20.96
N VAL A 91 1.07 -7.93 -20.82
CA VAL A 91 0.08 -7.82 -21.90
C VAL A 91 0.62 -6.93 -23.01
N GLN A 92 1.20 -5.77 -22.67
CA GLN A 92 1.76 -4.82 -23.63
C GLN A 92 2.96 -5.38 -24.41
N GLU A 93 3.84 -6.13 -23.73
CA GLU A 93 5.01 -6.76 -24.33
C GLU A 93 4.68 -8.10 -25.04
N GLY A 94 3.43 -8.58 -24.96
CA GLY A 94 3.03 -9.87 -25.54
C GLY A 94 3.70 -11.08 -24.89
N THR A 95 4.32 -10.92 -23.71
CA THR A 95 5.07 -11.97 -23.01
C THR A 95 4.21 -12.79 -22.05
N LEU A 96 2.90 -12.49 -21.97
CA LEU A 96 1.95 -13.21 -21.13
C LEU A 96 1.91 -14.72 -21.45
N ASP A 97 2.10 -15.09 -22.73
CA ASP A 97 2.08 -16.49 -23.17
C ASP A 97 3.25 -17.30 -22.57
N PHE A 98 4.39 -16.67 -22.32
CA PHE A 98 5.52 -17.31 -21.61
C PHE A 98 5.21 -17.58 -20.13
N VAL A 99 4.29 -16.82 -19.53
CA VAL A 99 3.82 -17.06 -18.16
C VAL A 99 2.89 -18.26 -18.10
N LEU A 100 2.07 -18.47 -19.14
CA LEU A 100 1.18 -19.62 -19.27
C LEU A 100 1.94 -20.94 -19.48
N LEU A 101 3.13 -20.89 -20.08
CA LEU A 101 3.99 -22.06 -20.30
C LEU A 101 4.76 -22.52 -19.04
N LYS A 102 4.79 -21.72 -17.96
CA LYS A 102 5.47 -22.12 -16.72
C LYS A 102 4.63 -23.13 -15.94
N PRO A 103 5.23 -24.17 -15.33
CA PRO A 103 4.53 -25.20 -14.55
C PRO A 103 4.12 -24.69 -13.16
N ILE A 104 3.48 -23.51 -13.10
CA ILE A 104 3.00 -22.84 -11.90
C ILE A 104 1.67 -22.18 -12.25
N ARG A 105 0.71 -22.20 -11.32
CA ARG A 105 -0.60 -21.54 -11.50
C ARG A 105 -0.38 -20.06 -11.84
N SER A 106 -0.82 -19.65 -13.02
CA SER A 106 -0.58 -18.32 -13.60
C SER A 106 -1.12 -17.20 -12.70
N GLN A 107 -2.31 -17.39 -12.11
CA GLN A 107 -2.89 -16.45 -11.14
C GLN A 107 -2.04 -16.26 -9.88
N PHE A 108 -1.46 -17.34 -9.35
CA PHE A 108 -0.60 -17.28 -8.17
C PHE A 108 0.75 -16.61 -8.50
N TRP A 109 1.30 -16.91 -9.67
CA TRP A 109 2.54 -16.30 -10.11
C TRP A 109 2.39 -14.82 -10.47
N LEU A 110 1.27 -14.41 -11.07
CA LEU A 110 1.03 -12.99 -11.37
C LEU A 110 0.71 -12.16 -10.12
N SER A 111 0.01 -12.73 -9.14
CA SER A 111 -0.48 -11.96 -8.00
C SER A 111 0.51 -11.85 -6.83
N THR A 112 1.55 -12.69 -6.77
CA THR A 112 2.40 -12.78 -5.56
C THR A 112 3.91 -12.71 -5.83
N ASN A 113 4.29 -12.42 -7.07
CA ASN A 113 5.69 -12.41 -7.51
C ASN A 113 6.40 -11.08 -7.23
N THR A 114 5.66 -10.00 -7.00
CA THR A 114 6.25 -8.69 -6.72
C THR A 114 5.54 -8.07 -5.53
N LEU A 115 6.33 -7.73 -4.52
CA LEU A 115 5.91 -7.04 -3.32
C LEU A 115 6.77 -5.81 -3.22
N SER A 116 6.15 -4.69 -2.88
CA SER A 116 6.76 -3.37 -3.06
C SER A 116 6.69 -2.62 -1.74
N PRO A 117 7.77 -2.13 -1.11
CA PRO A 117 7.79 -1.68 0.27
C PRO A 117 7.30 -0.22 0.35
N TRP A 118 6.96 0.39 -0.79
CA TRP A 118 6.54 1.77 -1.01
C TRP A 118 5.35 2.15 -0.16
N GLY A 119 4.42 1.23 0.03
CA GLY A 119 3.22 1.45 0.84
C GLY A 119 3.39 1.04 2.30
N MET A 120 4.55 0.53 2.74
CA MET A 120 4.81 0.26 4.16
C MET A 120 4.70 1.52 5.03
N PRO A 121 5.27 2.68 4.63
CA PRO A 121 5.11 3.93 5.39
C PRO A 121 3.64 4.31 5.57
N ASP A 122 2.82 4.26 4.51
CA ASP A 122 1.38 4.53 4.59
C ASP A 122 0.67 3.56 5.54
N LEU A 123 1.02 2.27 5.50
CA LEU A 123 0.47 1.26 6.42
C LEU A 123 0.80 1.57 7.88
N VAL A 124 2.06 1.92 8.16
CA VAL A 124 2.51 2.28 9.51
C VAL A 124 1.82 3.56 9.98
N PHE A 125 1.81 4.60 9.14
CA PHE A 125 1.18 5.86 9.47
C PHE A 125 -0.32 5.73 9.69
N GLY A 126 -1.02 4.99 8.82
CA GLY A 126 -2.45 4.70 8.98
C GLY A 126 -2.75 3.96 10.29
N CYS A 127 -1.95 2.95 10.64
CA CYS A 127 -2.08 2.24 11.93
C CYS A 127 -1.87 3.16 13.14
N VAL A 128 -0.85 4.02 13.11
CA VAL A 128 -0.59 5.01 14.17
C VAL A 128 -1.75 5.99 14.30
N LEU A 129 -2.31 6.42 13.17
CA LEU A 129 -3.40 7.40 13.11
C LEU A 129 -4.71 6.81 13.64
N ILE A 130 -5.02 5.55 13.30
CA ILE A 130 -6.14 4.81 13.89
C ILE A 130 -5.93 4.60 15.39
N GLY A 131 -4.74 4.19 15.82
CA GLY A 131 -4.44 3.99 17.25
C GLY A 131 -4.59 5.27 18.06
N TYR A 132 -4.10 6.40 17.52
CA TYR A 132 -4.23 7.71 18.15
C TYR A 132 -5.70 8.16 18.22
N ALA A 133 -6.43 8.12 17.11
CA ALA A 133 -7.82 8.54 17.07
C ALA A 133 -8.73 7.63 17.90
N GLY A 134 -8.49 6.32 17.87
CA GLY A 134 -9.21 5.33 18.67
C GLY A 134 -8.95 5.45 20.18
N SER A 135 -7.78 5.93 20.60
CA SER A 135 -7.49 6.22 22.02
C SER A 135 -8.17 7.48 22.55
N ARG A 136 -8.69 8.34 21.65
CA ARG A 136 -9.34 9.62 21.96
C ARG A 136 -10.87 9.60 21.80
N LEU A 137 -11.41 8.52 21.23
CA LEU A 137 -12.84 8.23 21.10
C LEU A 137 -13.42 7.77 22.44
#